data_AF-A0A238IY14-F1
#
_entry.id   AF-A0A238IY14-F1
#
_cell.length_a   1.000
_cell.length_b   1.000
_cell.length_c   1.000
_cell.angle_alpha   90.00
_cell.angle_beta   90.00
_cell.angle_gamma   90.00
#
_symmetry.space_group_name_H-M   'P 1'
#
loop_
_entity.id
_entity.type
_entity.pdbx_description
1 polymer ?
#
loop_
_entity_poly.entity_id
_entity_poly.type
_entity_poly.pdbx_seq_one_letter_code
_entity_poly.pdbx_strand_id
1 'polypeptide(L)' 'MSETKFDRRMLEVLVCPQTRAQLTYDSKTQELVSKAAHLAYPIRNGIPIMLVDEARKLD' A
#
# COMPACT_ATOMS: atom_id res chain seq x y z
N MET A 1 -2.50 2.27 -28.33
CA MET A 1 -2.73 2.85 -26.99
C MET A 1 -2.84 1.68 -26.03
N SER A 2 -1.72 1.28 -25.42
CA SER A 2 -1.71 0.11 -24.53
C SER A 2 -2.18 0.52 -23.15
N GLU A 3 -3.32 -0.04 -22.74
CA GLU A 3 -3.82 -0.08 -21.37
C GLU A 3 -2.67 -0.31 -20.38
N THR A 4 -2.46 0.66 -19.50
CA THR A 4 -1.56 0.54 -18.36
C THR A 4 -2.23 -0.40 -17.34
N LYS A 5 -2.26 -1.70 -17.64
CA LYS A 5 -2.50 -2.73 -16.63
C LYS A 5 -1.33 -2.62 -15.66
N PHE A 6 -1.59 -2.11 -14.45
CA PHE A 6 -0.62 -2.08 -13.36
C PHE A 6 0.09 -3.44 -13.27
N ASP A 7 1.35 -3.45 -13.68
CA ASP A 7 2.17 -4.66 -13.77
C ASP A 7 2.35 -5.21 -12.35
N ARG A 8 1.95 -6.45 -12.11
CA ARG A 8 1.93 -7.06 -10.77
C ARG A 8 3.32 -7.03 -10.10
N ARG A 9 4.38 -7.02 -10.92
CA ARG A 9 5.79 -6.90 -10.49
C ARG A 9 6.17 -5.50 -10.01
N MET A 10 5.46 -4.45 -10.44
CA MET A 10 5.69 -3.08 -9.97
C MET A 10 5.11 -2.87 -8.56
N LEU A 11 4.05 -3.61 -8.20
CA LEU A 11 3.49 -3.64 -6.85
C LEU A 11 4.38 -4.39 -5.83
N GLU A 12 5.29 -5.25 -6.29
CA GLU A 12 6.24 -5.99 -5.43
C GLU A 12 7.39 -5.12 -4.90
N VAL A 13 7.58 -3.91 -5.45
CA VAL A 13 8.63 -2.95 -5.04
C VAL A 13 8.10 -1.88 -4.07
N LEU A 14 6.82 -1.94 -3.67
CA LEU A 14 6.28 -1.02 -2.69
C LEU A 14 6.68 -1.46 -1.28
N VAL A 15 7.83 -0.95 -0.86
CA VAL A 15 8.32 -1.03 0.51
C VAL A 15 7.77 0.12 1.35
N CYS A 16 7.48 -0.15 2.62
CA CYS A 16 7.02 0.86 3.56
C CYS A 16 8.09 1.97 3.69
N PRO A 17 7.73 3.27 3.58
CA PRO A 17 8.71 4.35 3.65
C PRO A 17 9.41 4.44 5.01
N GLN A 18 8.80 3.93 6.08
CA GLN A 18 9.39 3.94 7.42
C GLN A 18 10.26 2.71 7.72
N THR A 19 9.75 1.52 7.44
CA THR A 19 10.40 0.26 7.87
C THR A 19 11.16 -0.42 6.75
N ARG A 20 10.99 0.03 5.50
CA ARG A 20 11.46 -0.64 4.27
C ARG A 20 10.97 -2.09 4.14
N ALA A 21 9.98 -2.48 4.94
CA ALA A 21 9.37 -3.81 4.89
C ALA A 21 8.35 -3.88 3.75
N GLN A 22 8.07 -5.08 3.27
CA GLN A 22 7.05 -5.30 2.24
C GLN A 22 5.66 -4.83 2.71
N LEU A 23 4.94 -4.14 1.83
CA LEU A 23 3.53 -3.83 2.00
C LEU A 23 2.68 -4.95 1.39
N THR A 24 1.64 -5.36 2.12
CA THR A 24 0.65 -6.31 1.62
C THR A 24 -0.58 -5.56 1.16
N TYR A 25 -0.97 -5.71 -0.10
CA TYR A 25 -2.22 -5.15 -0.58
C TYR A 25 -3.41 -5.97 -0.08
N ASP A 26 -4.33 -5.33 0.63
CA ASP A 26 -5.62 -5.87 1.00
C ASP A 26 -6.67 -5.41 -0.02
N SER A 27 -7.13 -6.35 -0.85
CA SER A 27 -8.15 -6.08 -1.86
C SER A 27 -9.56 -5.91 -1.28
N LYS A 28 -9.81 -6.30 -0.03
CA LYS A 28 -11.12 -6.15 0.63
C LYS A 28 -11.32 -4.72 1.11
N THR A 29 -10.28 -4.11 1.68
CA THR A 29 -10.34 -2.73 2.19
C THR A 29 -9.74 -1.72 1.22
N GLN A 30 -9.09 -2.18 0.14
CA GLN A 30 -8.29 -1.35 -0.77
C GLN A 30 -7.21 -0.57 -0.01
N GLU A 31 -6.39 -1.27 0.76
CA GLU A 31 -5.33 -0.67 1.59
C GLU A 31 -4.01 -1.40 1.39
N LEU A 32 -2.90 -0.71 1.63
CA LEU A 32 -1.56 -1.29 1.73
C LEU A 32 -1.20 -1.46 3.21
N VAL A 33 -1.19 -2.70 3.68
CA VAL A 33 -0.90 -3.08 5.06
C VAL A 33 0.61 -3.30 5.26
N SER A 34 1.20 -2.55 6.18
CA SER A 34 2.54 -2.80 6.72
C SER A 34 2.44 -3.54 8.05
N LYS A 35 2.73 -4.85 8.05
CA LYS A 35 2.81 -5.64 9.29
C LYS A 35 3.95 -5.18 10.20
N ALA A 36 5.06 -4.73 9.62
CA ALA A 36 6.21 -4.26 10.40
C ALA A 36 5.93 -2.93 11.12
N ALA A 37 5.19 -2.02 10.49
CA ALA A 37 4.84 -0.73 11.08
C ALA A 37 3.53 -0.77 11.87
N HIS A 38 2.75 -1.86 11.79
CA HIS A 38 1.38 -1.94 12.31
C HIS A 38 0.49 -0.80 11.77
N LEU A 39 0.62 -0.51 10.47
CA LEU A 39 -0.09 0.57 9.78
C LEU A 39 -0.71 0.04 8.49
N ALA A 40 -1.88 0.56 8.14
CA ALA A 40 -2.56 0.33 6.86
C ALA A 40 -2.75 1.67 6.14
N TYR A 41 -2.21 1.76 4.92
CA TYR A 41 -2.29 2.96 4.08
C TYR A 41 -3.45 2.84 3.10
N PRO A 42 -4.45 3.73 3.12
CA PRO A 42 -5.61 3.61 2.26
C PRO A 42 -5.30 3.94 0.79
N ILE A 43 -6.00 3.28 -0.13
CA ILE A 43 -5.95 3.60 -1.57
C ILE A 43 -7.23 4.34 -1.93
N ARG A 44 -7.10 5.59 -2.39
CA ARG A 44 -8.21 6.44 -2.83
C ARG A 44 -8.06 6.73 -4.31
N ASN A 45 -9.11 6.46 -5.10
CA ASN A 45 -9.09 6.63 -6.57
C ASN A 45 -7.95 5.88 -7.28
N GLY A 46 -7.54 4.74 -6.74
CA GLY A 46 -6.40 3.97 -7.27
C GLY A 46 -5.01 4.52 -6.91
N ILE A 47 -4.94 5.60 -6.10
CA ILE A 47 -3.68 6.19 -5.62
C ILE A 47 -3.47 5.77 -4.15
N PRO A 48 -2.36 5.10 -3.82
CA PRO A 48 -2.02 4.79 -2.44
C PRO A 48 -1.63 6.06 -1.66
N ILE A 49 -2.33 6.31 -0.56
CA ILE A 49 -2.03 7.42 0.36
C ILE A 49 -1.00 6.94 1.36
N MET A 50 0.29 7.10 1.03
CA MET A 50 1.42 6.73 1.90
C MET A 50 1.77 7.82 2.92
N LEU A 51 0.74 8.41 3.55
CA LEU A 51 0.90 9.39 4.63
C LEU A 51 0.65 8.71 5.96
N VAL A 52 1.54 8.89 6.93
CA VAL A 52 1.44 8.26 8.25
C VAL A 52 0.21 8.78 9.01
N ASP A 53 -0.13 10.07 8.85
CA ASP A 53 -1.31 10.68 9.49
C ASP A 53 -2.64 10.12 8.97
N GLU A 54 -2.68 9.68 7.71
CA GLU A 54 -3.86 9.02 7.10
C GLU A 54 -3.83 7.49 7.27
N ALA A 55 -2.71 6.94 7.77
CA ALA A 55 -2.55 5.51 7.94
C ALA A 55 -3.35 5.03 9.14
N ARG A 56 -4.15 3.98 8.94
CA ARG A 56 -4.89 3.32 10.00
C ARG A 56 -3.95 2.44 10.82
N LYS A 57 -3.90 2.65 12.13
CA LYS A 57 -3.17 1.73 13.03
C LYS A 57 -3.87 0.38 13.08
N LEU A 58 -3.08 -0.68 13.00
CA LEU A 58 -3.51 -2.05 13.20
C LEU A 58 -3.14 -2.41 14.64
N ASP A 59 -4.14 -2.66 15.48
CA ASP A 59 -3.94 -3.20 16.83
C ASP A 59 -3.39 -4.64 16.79
#